data_AF-A0A7S0CJ47-F1
#
_entry.id   AF-A0A7S0CJ47-F1
#
_cell.length_a   1.000
_cell.length_b   1.000
_cell.length_c   1.000
_cell.angle_alpha   90.00
_cell.angle_beta   90.00
_cell.angle_gamma   90.00
#
_symmetry.space_group_name_H-M   'P 1'
#
loop_
_entity.id
_entity.type
_entity.pdbx_description
1 polymer ?
#
loop_
_entity_poly.entity_id
_entity_poly.type
_entity_poly.pdbx_seq_one_letter_code
_entity_poly.pdbx_strand_id
1 'polypeptide(L)'
;EPGPIAYTDEELGAMREVRSYLIEEYGIEESRIGLVFLALATINCKLRVEEAAKKVKKFLDIISDCGIPEGVDNDLWKEESVHELRHYLPCGVDHNGSRIMWVASDSTCSVEEERNHALAGLMHFVAIHADNTSLRNGFSLVIDLTDKPSKKVGNESKLQKLYQAYPQRPQTILIAGTNTVTRLFVNAAIKIASIFTKQKVLDRIRFVTVEQAMQKFPKGSAPTKYGGGGGEITNIEQWTKMRLESFPVPVL
;
A
#
# COMPACT_ATOMS: atom_id res chain seq x y z
N GLU A 1 8.21 -8.00 19.49
CA GLU A 1 7.23 -7.85 18.39
C GLU A 1 6.52 -6.51 18.54
N PRO A 2 6.15 -5.83 17.45
CA PRO A 2 5.30 -4.65 17.56
C PRO A 2 3.94 -5.07 18.14
N GLY A 3 3.57 -4.51 19.28
CA GLY A 3 2.36 -4.88 20.03
C GLY A 3 1.05 -4.58 19.26
N PRO A 4 -0.09 -5.08 19.77
CA PRO A 4 -1.40 -4.91 19.14
C PRO A 4 -1.77 -3.43 19.02
N ILE A 5 -2.53 -3.09 17.98
CA ILE A 5 -3.00 -1.73 17.77
C ILE A 5 -3.96 -1.33 18.89
N ALA A 6 -3.67 -0.22 19.55
CA ALA A 6 -4.57 0.46 20.46
C ALA A 6 -4.68 1.91 19.99
N TYR A 7 -5.91 2.40 19.82
CA TYR A 7 -6.17 3.77 19.39
C TYR A 7 -6.21 4.70 20.60
N THR A 8 -5.63 5.89 20.46
CA THR A 8 -5.78 6.95 21.46
C THR A 8 -7.11 7.67 21.31
N ASP A 9 -7.55 8.39 22.35
CA ASP A 9 -8.76 9.22 22.26
C ASP A 9 -8.66 10.30 21.17
N GLU A 10 -7.46 10.85 20.97
CA GLU A 10 -7.17 11.82 19.90
C GLU A 10 -7.31 11.17 18.51
N GLU A 11 -6.80 9.95 18.34
CA GLU A 11 -6.93 9.19 17.09
C GLU A 11 -8.41 8.88 16.79
N LEU A 12 -9.17 8.44 17.80
CA LEU A 12 -10.61 8.17 17.66
C LEU A 12 -11.40 9.45 17.36
N GLY A 13 -11.09 10.56 18.03
CA GLY A 13 -11.68 11.87 17.76
C GLY A 13 -11.47 12.30 16.31
N ALA A 14 -10.22 12.25 15.83
CA ALA A 14 -9.91 12.56 14.44
C ALA A 14 -10.60 11.63 13.44
N MET A 15 -10.76 10.34 13.75
CA MET A 15 -11.50 9.40 12.88
C MET A 15 -12.98 9.77 12.76
N ARG A 16 -13.63 10.18 13.86
CA ARG A 16 -15.02 10.68 13.83
C ARG A 16 -15.14 11.91 12.94
N GLU A 17 -14.24 12.88 13.12
CA GLU A 17 -14.23 14.10 12.32
C GLU A 17 -14.00 13.83 10.83
N VAL A 18 -13.05 12.96 10.48
CA VAL A 18 -12.82 12.57 9.07
C VAL A 18 -14.07 11.91 8.47
N ARG A 19 -14.74 11.04 9.25
CA ARG A 19 -15.96 10.36 8.81
C ARG A 19 -17.11 11.35 8.59
N SER A 20 -17.37 12.25 9.53
CA SER A 20 -18.36 13.32 9.37
C SER A 20 -18.05 14.18 8.16
N TYR A 21 -16.78 14.58 7.98
CA TYR A 21 -16.36 15.36 6.81
C TYR A 21 -16.61 14.62 5.48
N LEU A 22 -16.33 13.32 5.41
CA LEU A 22 -16.61 12.51 4.21
C LEU A 22 -18.11 12.45 3.87
N ILE A 23 -18.96 12.38 4.89
CA ILE A 23 -20.42 12.29 4.71
C ILE A 23 -20.99 13.67 4.35
N GLU A 24 -20.66 14.70 5.13
CA GLU A 24 -21.29 16.02 5.05
C GLU A 24 -20.76 16.84 3.86
N GLU A 25 -19.44 16.88 3.65
CA GLU A 25 -18.81 17.73 2.64
C GLU A 25 -18.64 17.03 1.29
N TYR A 26 -18.43 15.70 1.30
CA TYR A 26 -18.22 14.92 0.09
C TYR A 26 -19.41 14.03 -0.31
N GLY A 27 -20.47 13.96 0.50
CA GLY A 27 -21.67 13.17 0.20
C GLY A 27 -21.39 11.68 0.06
N ILE A 28 -20.37 11.16 0.74
CA ILE A 28 -20.02 9.73 0.69
C ILE A 28 -20.97 8.97 1.62
N GLU A 29 -21.64 7.96 1.06
CA GLU A 29 -22.47 7.04 1.84
C GLU A 29 -21.66 6.33 2.93
N GLU A 30 -22.20 6.28 4.14
CA GLU A 30 -21.56 5.73 5.33
C GLU A 30 -21.09 4.28 5.15
N SER A 31 -21.88 3.47 4.42
CA SER A 31 -21.60 2.07 4.10
C SER A 31 -20.33 1.87 3.24
N ARG A 32 -19.91 2.90 2.50
CA ARG A 32 -18.71 2.86 1.64
C ARG A 32 -17.42 3.17 2.41
N ILE A 33 -17.55 3.56 3.69
CA ILE A 33 -16.43 4.01 4.54
C ILE A 33 -16.06 2.92 5.55
N GLY A 34 -15.16 2.03 5.14
CA GLY A 34 -14.59 1.01 6.00
C GLY A 34 -13.79 1.64 7.13
N LEU A 35 -14.14 1.30 8.37
CA LEU A 35 -13.58 1.89 9.58
C LEU A 35 -12.09 1.55 9.77
N VAL A 36 -11.67 0.35 9.37
CA VAL A 36 -10.25 -0.04 9.40
C VAL A 36 -9.43 0.82 8.43
N PHE A 37 -9.90 0.99 7.20
CA PHE A 37 -9.21 1.83 6.21
C PHE A 37 -9.23 3.31 6.60
N LEU A 38 -10.34 3.79 7.18
CA LEU A 38 -10.46 5.13 7.74
C LEU A 38 -9.41 5.36 8.84
N ALA A 39 -9.27 4.44 9.80
CA ALA A 39 -8.26 4.53 10.86
C ALA A 39 -6.85 4.65 10.28
N LEU A 40 -6.51 3.77 9.33
CA LEU A 40 -5.24 3.79 8.62
C LEU A 40 -5.01 5.14 7.93
N ALA A 41 -5.99 5.63 7.17
CA ALA A 41 -5.88 6.88 6.44
C ALA A 41 -5.67 8.08 7.37
N THR A 42 -6.45 8.17 8.44
CA THR A 42 -6.39 9.23 9.44
C THR A 42 -5.04 9.26 10.14
N ILE A 43 -4.55 8.11 10.61
CA ILE A 43 -3.25 8.02 11.30
C ILE A 43 -2.09 8.30 10.33
N ASN A 44 -2.09 7.75 9.12
CA ASN A 44 -1.05 8.03 8.13
C ASN A 44 -1.04 9.50 7.67
N CYS A 45 -2.17 10.19 7.76
CA CYS A 45 -2.27 11.62 7.51
C CYS A 45 -1.88 12.48 8.72
N LYS A 46 -1.49 11.88 9.86
CA LYS A 46 -1.16 12.54 11.12
C LYS A 46 -2.34 13.33 11.69
N LEU A 47 -3.53 12.73 11.67
CA LEU A 47 -4.76 13.28 12.25
C LEU A 47 -5.21 14.61 11.62
N ARG A 48 -4.65 14.98 10.46
CA ARG A 48 -5.09 16.15 9.69
C ARG A 48 -6.36 15.80 8.94
N VAL A 49 -7.50 16.17 9.53
CA VAL A 49 -8.84 15.75 9.11
C VAL A 49 -9.10 15.98 7.63
N GLU A 50 -8.97 17.21 7.14
CA GLU A 50 -9.24 17.55 5.74
C GLU A 50 -8.34 16.79 4.75
N GLU A 51 -7.04 16.69 5.06
CA GLU A 51 -6.08 15.97 4.21
C GLU A 51 -6.39 14.47 4.18
N ALA A 52 -6.82 13.90 5.30
CA ALA A 52 -7.24 12.50 5.38
C ALA A 52 -8.54 12.27 4.59
N ALA A 53 -9.57 13.09 4.79
CA ALA A 53 -10.83 13.01 4.08
C ALA A 53 -10.63 13.12 2.56
N LYS A 54 -9.84 14.09 2.10
CA LYS A 54 -9.48 14.26 0.69
C LYS A 54 -8.82 13.01 0.09
N LYS A 55 -7.93 12.35 0.85
CA LYS A 55 -7.28 11.11 0.41
C LYS A 55 -8.22 9.93 0.38
N VAL A 56 -9.06 9.76 1.40
CA VAL A 56 -10.07 8.70 1.44
C VAL A 56 -11.04 8.87 0.26
N LYS A 57 -11.56 10.08 0.03
CA LYS A 57 -12.42 10.36 -1.12
C LYS A 57 -11.74 10.00 -2.44
N LYS A 58 -10.51 10.49 -2.66
CA LYS A 58 -9.74 10.19 -3.89
C LYS A 58 -9.54 8.68 -4.06
N PHE A 59 -9.27 7.96 -2.97
CA PHE A 59 -9.14 6.51 -3.00
C PHE A 59 -10.46 5.83 -3.39
N LEU A 60 -11.58 6.22 -2.78
CA LEU A 60 -12.91 5.68 -3.11
C LEU A 60 -13.32 5.95 -4.56
N ASP A 61 -13.01 7.13 -5.10
CA ASP A 61 -13.24 7.44 -6.52
C ASP A 61 -12.43 6.48 -7.42
N ILE A 62 -11.15 6.26 -7.11
CA ILE A 62 -10.26 5.43 -7.94
C ILE A 62 -10.55 3.94 -7.79
N ILE A 63 -10.92 3.46 -6.59
CA ILE A 63 -11.27 2.05 -6.39
C ILE A 63 -12.60 1.72 -7.09
N SER A 64 -13.52 2.68 -7.17
CA SER A 64 -14.72 2.59 -8.01
C SER A 64 -14.37 2.42 -9.49
N ASP A 65 -13.39 3.18 -10.00
CA ASP A 65 -12.89 3.03 -11.39
C ASP A 65 -12.21 1.66 -11.64
N CYS A 66 -11.76 0.99 -10.57
CA CYS A 66 -11.24 -0.39 -10.59
C CYS A 66 -12.37 -1.43 -10.40
N GLY A 67 -13.64 -1.01 -10.49
CA GLY A 67 -14.79 -1.90 -10.45
C GLY A 67 -15.30 -2.20 -9.04
N ILE A 68 -14.98 -1.40 -8.03
CA ILE A 68 -15.42 -1.58 -6.62
C ILE A 68 -16.23 -0.34 -6.17
N PRO A 69 -17.39 -0.07 -6.79
CA PRO A 69 -18.22 1.11 -6.49
C PRO A 69 -18.75 1.13 -5.06
N GLU A 70 -18.94 -0.04 -4.45
CA GLU A 70 -19.38 -0.23 -3.07
C GLU A 70 -18.39 0.33 -2.03
N GLY A 71 -17.16 0.68 -2.44
CA GLY A 71 -16.15 1.28 -1.56
C GLY A 71 -15.35 0.23 -0.80
N VAL A 72 -15.05 0.53 0.47
CA VAL A 72 -14.28 -0.39 1.34
C VAL A 72 -15.15 -0.74 2.52
N ASP A 73 -15.42 -2.02 2.74
CA ASP A 73 -16.08 -2.49 3.96
C ASP A 73 -15.03 -2.89 5.02
N ASN A 74 -15.50 -3.33 6.20
CA ASN A 74 -14.61 -3.86 7.24
C ASN A 74 -14.25 -5.35 7.02
N ASP A 75 -14.94 -6.05 6.11
CA ASP A 75 -14.64 -7.43 5.75
C ASP A 75 -13.58 -7.46 4.65
N LEU A 76 -12.35 -7.13 5.05
CA LEU A 76 -11.27 -6.90 4.11
C LEU A 76 -10.81 -8.16 3.36
N TRP A 77 -11.09 -9.37 3.87
CA TRP A 77 -10.67 -10.60 3.23
C TRP A 77 -11.58 -10.96 2.05
N LYS A 78 -11.06 -10.87 0.82
CA LYS A 78 -11.78 -11.17 -0.41
C LYS A 78 -11.20 -12.42 -1.07
N GLU A 79 -11.80 -13.57 -0.78
CA GLU A 79 -11.34 -14.90 -1.21
C GLU A 79 -11.12 -14.96 -2.74
N GLU A 80 -12.00 -14.32 -3.51
CA GLU A 80 -11.93 -14.27 -4.96
C GLU A 80 -10.67 -13.58 -5.50
N SER A 81 -10.01 -12.75 -4.68
CA SER A 81 -8.85 -11.94 -5.05
C SER A 81 -7.52 -12.48 -4.52
N VAL A 82 -7.54 -13.58 -3.76
CA VAL A 82 -6.35 -14.12 -3.08
C VAL A 82 -5.22 -14.46 -4.05
N HIS A 83 -5.55 -14.99 -5.22
CA HIS A 83 -4.57 -15.35 -6.25
C HIS A 83 -3.70 -14.16 -6.72
N GLU A 84 -4.21 -12.93 -6.62
CA GLU A 84 -3.48 -11.70 -6.96
C GLU A 84 -2.47 -11.29 -5.88
N LEU A 85 -2.50 -11.91 -4.69
CA LEU A 85 -1.45 -11.70 -3.68
C LEU A 85 -0.07 -12.21 -4.12
N ARG A 86 -0.01 -13.03 -5.18
CA ARG A 86 1.24 -13.48 -5.82
C ARG A 86 2.18 -12.34 -6.24
N HIS A 87 1.64 -11.15 -6.47
CA HIS A 87 2.41 -9.95 -6.82
C HIS A 87 3.19 -9.35 -5.64
N TYR A 88 2.96 -9.81 -4.42
CA TYR A 88 3.65 -9.33 -3.22
C TYR A 88 4.60 -10.39 -2.70
N LEU A 89 5.90 -10.07 -2.68
CA LEU A 89 6.89 -11.01 -2.15
C LEU A 89 6.86 -10.99 -0.62
N PRO A 90 6.86 -12.18 0.03
CA PRO A 90 6.97 -12.28 1.48
C PRO A 90 8.20 -11.53 2.01
N CYS A 91 7.96 -10.54 2.88
CA CYS A 91 9.00 -9.73 3.49
C CYS A 91 8.71 -9.44 4.97
N GLY A 92 9.77 -9.36 5.77
CA GLY A 92 9.69 -9.04 7.18
C GLY A 92 9.63 -7.53 7.46
N VAL A 93 10.43 -7.10 8.42
CA VAL A 93 10.56 -5.70 8.82
C VAL A 93 11.91 -5.11 8.40
N ASP A 94 11.93 -3.80 8.17
CA ASP A 94 13.17 -3.05 7.98
C ASP A 94 13.94 -2.83 9.29
N HIS A 95 15.07 -2.14 9.22
CA HIS A 95 15.90 -1.84 10.40
C HIS A 95 15.20 -0.98 11.47
N ASN A 96 14.09 -0.32 11.12
CA ASN A 96 13.29 0.48 12.05
C ASN A 96 12.06 -0.30 12.58
N GLY A 97 11.94 -1.58 12.24
CA GLY A 97 10.80 -2.42 12.61
C GLY A 97 9.52 -2.16 11.80
N SER A 98 9.58 -1.37 10.74
CA SER A 98 8.43 -1.14 9.85
C SER A 98 8.32 -2.24 8.82
N ARG A 99 7.11 -2.62 8.42
CA ARG A 99 6.91 -3.65 7.38
C ARG A 99 7.48 -3.23 6.03
N ILE A 100 7.90 -4.22 5.26
CA ILE A 100 8.38 -4.05 3.89
C ILE A 100 7.29 -4.53 2.94
N MET A 101 6.90 -3.68 2.00
CA MET A 101 6.04 -4.04 0.87
C MET A 101 6.91 -4.20 -0.37
N TRP A 102 7.05 -5.43 -0.86
CA TRP A 102 7.81 -5.71 -2.07
C TRP A 102 6.87 -6.16 -3.18
N VAL A 103 6.70 -5.31 -4.19
CA VAL A 103 5.82 -5.55 -5.33
C VAL A 103 6.64 -6.10 -6.50
N ALA A 104 6.40 -7.35 -6.86
CA ALA A 104 6.97 -7.98 -8.04
C ALA A 104 6.18 -7.59 -9.29
N SER A 105 6.89 -7.17 -10.33
CA SER A 105 6.28 -6.88 -11.64
C SER A 105 6.47 -8.04 -12.62
N ASP A 106 6.44 -9.29 -12.15
CA ASP A 106 6.74 -10.48 -12.96
C ASP A 106 5.58 -10.97 -13.85
N SER A 107 4.42 -10.30 -13.75
CA SER A 107 3.22 -10.63 -14.48
C SER A 107 2.39 -9.38 -14.78
N THR A 108 1.57 -9.45 -15.82
CA THR A 108 0.64 -8.39 -16.18
C THR A 108 -0.73 -8.67 -15.55
N CYS A 109 -1.35 -7.66 -14.93
CA CYS A 109 -2.76 -7.70 -14.56
C CYS A 109 -3.60 -7.49 -15.83
N SER A 110 -4.44 -8.45 -16.20
CA SER A 110 -5.39 -8.26 -17.30
C SER A 110 -6.43 -7.19 -16.94
N VAL A 111 -7.18 -6.70 -17.94
CA VAL A 111 -8.29 -5.77 -17.68
C VAL A 111 -9.40 -6.46 -16.89
N GLU A 112 -9.63 -7.76 -17.15
CA GLU A 112 -10.62 -8.55 -16.40
C GLU A 112 -10.20 -8.78 -14.94
N GLU A 113 -8.90 -8.83 -14.65
CA GLU A 113 -8.35 -9.04 -13.30
C GLU A 113 -8.24 -7.75 -12.46
N GLU A 114 -8.50 -6.56 -13.04
CA GLU A 114 -8.30 -5.26 -12.37
C GLU A 114 -8.98 -5.16 -11.00
N ARG A 115 -10.21 -5.65 -10.90
CA ARG A 115 -10.97 -5.64 -9.65
C ARG A 115 -10.26 -6.49 -8.60
N ASN A 116 -9.88 -7.71 -8.97
CA ASN A 116 -9.21 -8.64 -8.06
C ASN A 116 -7.83 -8.12 -7.65
N HIS A 117 -7.10 -7.52 -8.59
CA HIS A 117 -5.82 -6.89 -8.31
C HIS A 117 -5.94 -5.72 -7.33
N ALA A 118 -6.98 -4.88 -7.50
CA ALA A 118 -7.24 -3.77 -6.60
C ALA A 118 -7.62 -4.23 -5.18
N LEU A 119 -8.45 -5.27 -5.07
CA LEU A 119 -8.81 -5.88 -3.79
C LEU A 119 -7.60 -6.54 -3.11
N ALA A 120 -6.79 -7.30 -3.85
CA ALA A 120 -5.56 -7.88 -3.32
C ALA A 120 -4.55 -6.83 -2.85
N GLY A 121 -4.41 -5.74 -3.62
CA GLY A 121 -3.60 -4.59 -3.21
C GLY A 121 -4.11 -3.93 -1.95
N LEU A 122 -5.44 -3.78 -1.79
CA LEU A 122 -6.03 -3.26 -0.57
C LEU A 122 -5.80 -4.20 0.63
N MET A 123 -6.04 -5.51 0.45
CA MET A 123 -5.78 -6.54 1.46
C MET A 123 -4.34 -6.48 1.97
N HIS A 124 -3.38 -6.56 1.04
CA HIS A 124 -1.96 -6.54 1.41
C HIS A 124 -1.56 -5.19 2.03
N PHE A 125 -2.05 -4.07 1.49
CA PHE A 125 -1.77 -2.74 2.01
C PHE A 125 -2.27 -2.55 3.45
N VAL A 126 -3.45 -3.07 3.80
CA VAL A 126 -3.92 -3.02 5.19
C VAL A 126 -3.13 -3.99 6.07
N ALA A 127 -2.84 -5.21 5.60
CA ALA A 127 -2.08 -6.21 6.34
C ALA A 127 -0.68 -5.74 6.78
N ILE A 128 0.04 -5.01 5.92
CA ILE A 128 1.34 -4.43 6.29
C ILE A 128 1.23 -3.34 7.37
N HIS A 129 0.06 -2.73 7.57
CA HIS A 129 -0.18 -1.71 8.60
C HIS A 129 -0.86 -2.27 9.85
N ALA A 130 -1.16 -3.56 9.92
CA ALA A 130 -1.81 -4.20 11.09
C ALA A 130 -0.89 -4.34 12.33
N ASP A 131 0.06 -3.42 12.53
CA ASP A 131 0.87 -3.32 13.74
C ASP A 131 1.18 -1.85 14.08
N ASN A 132 1.42 -1.58 15.37
CA ASN A 132 1.62 -0.21 15.86
C ASN A 132 2.74 0.54 15.14
N THR A 133 3.84 -0.15 14.86
CA THR A 133 5.01 0.47 14.24
C THR A 133 4.67 0.91 12.83
N SER A 134 4.17 0.01 12.00
CA SER A 134 3.93 0.29 10.58
C SER A 134 2.75 1.25 10.38
N LEU A 135 1.72 1.16 11.22
CA LEU A 135 0.59 2.09 11.21
C LEU A 135 1.01 3.55 11.44
N ARG A 136 1.90 3.81 12.42
CA ARG A 136 2.27 5.18 12.82
C ARG A 136 3.54 5.68 12.15
N ASN A 137 4.47 4.79 11.86
CA ASN A 137 5.75 5.12 11.27
C ASN A 137 5.78 4.89 9.76
N GLY A 138 4.79 4.21 9.19
CA GLY A 138 4.73 3.89 7.76
C GLY A 138 5.49 2.62 7.42
N PHE A 139 5.95 2.49 6.18
CA PHE A 139 6.53 1.24 5.67
C PHE A 139 7.66 1.50 4.67
N SER A 140 8.42 0.46 4.33
CA SER A 140 9.40 0.50 3.24
C SER A 140 8.79 -0.10 1.99
N LEU A 141 8.81 0.62 0.86
CA LEU A 141 8.26 0.15 -0.42
C LEU A 141 9.38 -0.23 -1.39
N VAL A 142 9.27 -1.40 -1.99
CA VAL A 142 10.11 -1.85 -3.10
C VAL A 142 9.21 -2.17 -4.30
N ILE A 143 9.49 -1.54 -5.44
CA ILE A 143 8.89 -1.86 -6.73
C ILE A 143 9.96 -2.54 -7.57
N ASP A 144 9.76 -3.81 -7.86
CA ASP A 144 10.71 -4.65 -8.55
C ASP A 144 10.32 -4.81 -10.01
N LEU A 145 11.14 -4.21 -10.88
CA LEU A 145 10.94 -4.16 -12.33
C LEU A 145 11.82 -5.17 -13.07
N THR A 146 12.48 -6.10 -12.37
CA THR A 146 13.45 -7.03 -12.96
C THR A 146 12.83 -7.89 -14.06
N ASP A 147 11.63 -8.42 -13.80
CA ASP A 147 10.91 -9.31 -14.71
C ASP A 147 9.76 -8.59 -15.44
N LYS A 148 9.83 -7.26 -15.57
CA LYS A 148 8.73 -6.45 -16.10
C LYS A 148 8.31 -6.92 -17.50
N PRO A 149 7.04 -7.30 -17.72
CA PRO A 149 6.51 -7.62 -19.05
C PRO A 149 6.74 -6.49 -20.05
N SER A 150 7.16 -6.87 -21.26
CA SER A 150 7.38 -5.92 -22.36
C SER A 150 6.08 -5.43 -23.00
N LYS A 151 5.02 -6.25 -22.93
CA LYS A 151 3.71 -5.95 -23.52
C LYS A 151 2.88 -5.12 -22.55
N LYS A 152 2.35 -4.01 -23.06
CA LYS A 152 1.33 -3.21 -22.35
C LYS A 152 -0.05 -3.82 -22.52
N VAL A 153 -0.84 -3.80 -21.46
CA VAL A 153 -2.22 -4.28 -21.41
C VAL A 153 -3.22 -3.13 -21.49
N GLY A 154 -2.78 -1.89 -21.20
CA GLY A 154 -3.57 -0.66 -21.39
C GLY A 154 -4.23 -0.12 -20.13
N ASN A 155 -4.12 -0.82 -19.00
CA ASN A 155 -4.65 -0.42 -17.71
C ASN A 155 -3.60 0.14 -16.73
N GLU A 156 -2.34 0.27 -17.16
CA GLU A 156 -1.22 0.62 -16.27
C GLU A 156 -1.43 1.99 -15.61
N SER A 157 -2.01 2.95 -16.35
CA SER A 157 -2.34 4.28 -15.82
C SER A 157 -3.37 4.22 -14.70
N LYS A 158 -4.37 3.33 -14.82
CA LYS A 158 -5.41 3.14 -13.81
C LYS A 158 -4.81 2.52 -12.54
N LEU A 159 -4.07 1.42 -12.68
CA LEU A 159 -3.41 0.76 -11.54
C LEU A 159 -2.38 1.68 -10.87
N GLN A 160 -1.63 2.46 -11.65
CA GLN A 160 -0.72 3.46 -11.10
C GLN A 160 -1.46 4.51 -10.26
N LYS A 161 -2.61 5.00 -10.72
CA LYS A 161 -3.45 5.92 -9.93
C LYS A 161 -3.93 5.26 -8.65
N LEU A 162 -4.33 3.98 -8.68
CA LEU A 162 -4.71 3.23 -7.49
C LEU A 162 -3.58 3.19 -6.46
N TYR A 163 -2.37 2.78 -6.85
CA TYR A 163 -1.22 2.74 -5.95
C TYR A 163 -0.88 4.12 -5.37
N GLN A 164 -1.04 5.20 -6.15
CA GLN A 164 -0.84 6.58 -5.69
C GLN A 164 -1.98 7.11 -4.81
N ALA A 165 -3.15 6.48 -4.85
CA ALA A 165 -4.33 6.91 -4.09
C ALA A 165 -4.30 6.42 -2.64
N TYR A 166 -3.59 5.33 -2.36
CA TYR A 166 -3.43 4.84 -1.00
C TYR A 166 -2.92 5.99 -0.08
N PRO A 167 -3.40 6.06 1.17
CA PRO A 167 -2.89 6.98 2.17
C PRO A 167 -1.51 6.51 2.68
N GLN A 168 -0.53 6.48 1.78
CA GLN A 168 0.78 5.93 2.05
C GLN A 168 1.65 6.89 2.87
N ARG A 169 2.52 6.31 3.69
CA ARG A 169 3.61 7.01 4.39
C ARG A 169 4.93 6.25 4.21
N PRO A 170 5.41 6.04 2.97
CA PRO A 170 6.61 5.24 2.76
C PRO A 170 7.81 5.99 3.35
N GLN A 171 8.63 5.33 4.16
CA GLN A 171 9.88 5.91 4.67
C GLN A 171 10.98 5.86 3.62
N THR A 172 10.97 4.78 2.83
CA THR A 172 11.84 4.58 1.67
C THR A 172 11.02 4.03 0.51
N ILE A 173 11.33 4.47 -0.70
CA ILE A 173 10.80 3.91 -1.95
C ILE A 173 11.99 3.47 -2.80
N LEU A 174 12.14 2.16 -3.00
CA LEU A 174 13.16 1.58 -3.85
C LEU A 174 12.52 1.12 -5.16
N ILE A 175 13.07 1.55 -6.29
CA ILE A 175 12.71 1.04 -7.61
C ILE A 175 13.88 0.16 -8.08
N ALA A 176 13.69 -1.14 -8.02
CA ALA A 176 14.69 -2.17 -8.32
C ALA A 176 14.54 -2.71 -9.76
N GLY A 177 15.59 -3.34 -10.29
CA GLY A 177 15.52 -4.06 -11.57
C GLY A 177 15.59 -3.22 -12.85
N THR A 178 15.79 -1.91 -12.76
CA THR A 178 15.96 -1.07 -13.96
C THR A 178 17.39 -1.16 -14.49
N ASN A 179 17.59 -1.54 -15.76
CA ASN A 179 18.89 -1.36 -16.41
C ASN A 179 19.23 0.15 -16.53
N THR A 180 20.50 0.50 -16.77
CA THR A 180 20.99 1.90 -16.76
C THR A 180 20.21 2.80 -17.72
N VAL A 181 19.74 2.26 -18.85
CA VAL A 181 18.96 2.99 -19.86
C VAL A 181 17.53 3.22 -19.36
N THR A 182 16.86 2.18 -18.83
CA THR A 182 15.54 2.31 -18.22
C THR A 182 15.56 3.28 -17.04
N ARG A 183 16.65 3.30 -16.25
CA ARG A 183 16.83 4.24 -15.14
C ARG A 183 16.83 5.69 -15.63
N LEU A 184 17.41 6.00 -16.78
CA LEU A 184 17.38 7.35 -17.38
C LEU A 184 15.94 7.77 -17.74
N PHE A 185 15.18 6.89 -18.38
CA PHE A 185 13.79 7.17 -18.78
C PHE A 185 12.85 7.26 -17.59
N VAL A 186 12.99 6.39 -16.58
CA VAL A 186 12.15 6.46 -15.38
C VAL A 186 12.53 7.68 -14.54
N ASN A 187 13.80 8.06 -14.45
CA ASN A 187 14.21 9.33 -13.84
C ASN A 187 13.57 10.53 -14.55
N ALA A 188 13.54 10.53 -15.89
CA ALA A 188 12.89 11.60 -16.65
C ALA A 188 11.36 11.61 -16.43
N ALA A 189 10.71 10.44 -16.44
CA ALA A 189 9.27 10.32 -16.22
C ALA A 189 8.86 10.72 -14.78
N ILE A 190 9.65 10.33 -13.77
CA ILE A 190 9.42 10.77 -12.39
C ILE A 190 9.72 12.25 -12.24
N LYS A 191 10.71 12.82 -12.93
CA LYS A 191 10.98 14.27 -12.93
C LYS A 191 9.86 15.10 -13.59
N ILE A 192 9.04 14.47 -14.42
CA ILE A 192 7.83 15.08 -14.99
C ILE A 192 6.65 14.89 -14.02
N ALA A 193 6.49 13.69 -13.44
CA ALA A 193 5.49 13.41 -12.40
C ALA A 193 5.75 14.17 -11.08
N SER A 194 6.99 14.57 -10.83
CA SER A 194 7.43 15.32 -9.65
C SER A 194 6.91 16.74 -9.60
N ILE A 195 6.61 17.34 -10.75
CA ILE A 195 5.97 18.67 -10.81
C ILE A 195 4.62 18.64 -10.06
N PHE A 196 4.00 17.46 -9.97
CA PHE A 196 2.70 17.23 -9.36
C PHE A 196 2.77 16.46 -8.03
N THR A 197 3.96 16.16 -7.52
CA THR A 197 4.18 15.37 -6.28
C THR A 197 4.99 16.18 -5.26
N LYS A 198 4.61 16.14 -3.97
CA LYS A 198 5.34 16.86 -2.89
C LYS A 198 6.83 16.44 -2.88
N GLN A 199 7.77 17.41 -2.88
CA GLN A 199 9.23 17.20 -2.94
C GLN A 199 9.73 16.09 -1.99
N LYS A 200 9.20 16.07 -0.77
CA LYS A 200 9.52 15.07 0.26
C LYS A 200 9.32 13.61 -0.18
N VAL A 201 8.35 13.33 -1.06
CA VAL A 201 8.11 11.98 -1.59
C VAL A 201 9.19 11.61 -2.60
N LEU A 202 9.60 12.55 -3.44
CA LEU A 202 10.66 12.34 -4.45
C LEU A 202 12.00 12.06 -3.79
N ASP A 203 12.31 12.77 -2.70
CA ASP A 203 13.55 12.58 -1.96
C ASP A 203 13.67 11.15 -1.38
N ARG A 204 12.55 10.44 -1.24
CA ARG A 204 12.48 9.04 -0.75
C ARG A 204 12.62 8.01 -1.87
N ILE A 205 12.51 8.41 -3.13
CA ILE A 205 12.67 7.51 -4.28
C ILE A 205 14.15 7.29 -4.54
N ARG A 206 14.54 6.02 -4.62
CA ARG A 206 15.89 5.58 -4.97
C ARG A 206 15.79 4.49 -6.03
N PHE A 207 16.51 4.68 -7.12
CA PHE A 207 16.69 3.65 -8.12
C PHE A 207 17.89 2.81 -7.73
N VAL A 208 17.70 1.50 -7.62
CA VAL A 208 18.69 0.56 -7.10
C VAL A 208 18.71 -0.70 -7.95
N THR A 209 19.76 -1.51 -7.84
CA THR A 209 19.67 -2.91 -8.28
C THR A 209 18.91 -3.73 -7.24
N VAL A 210 18.52 -4.96 -7.58
CA VAL A 210 17.88 -5.85 -6.60
C VAL A 210 18.81 -6.11 -5.41
N GLU A 211 20.11 -6.34 -5.66
CA GLU A 211 21.11 -6.58 -4.62
C GLU A 211 21.24 -5.38 -3.68
N GLN A 212 21.25 -4.17 -4.25
CA GLN A 212 21.26 -2.93 -3.46
C GLN A 212 19.98 -2.77 -2.63
N ALA A 213 18.81 -3.18 -3.14
CA ALA A 213 17.57 -3.18 -2.37
C ALA A 213 17.63 -4.21 -1.23
N MET A 214 18.11 -5.42 -1.49
CA MET A 214 18.30 -6.47 -0.48
C MET A 214 19.21 -6.01 0.67
N GLN A 215 20.28 -5.27 0.37
CA GLN A 215 21.21 -4.72 1.37
C GLN A 215 20.60 -3.63 2.26
N LYS A 216 19.42 -3.09 1.93
CA LYS A 216 18.73 -2.09 2.77
C LYS A 216 17.95 -2.70 3.93
N PHE A 217 17.80 -4.03 3.96
CA PHE A 217 16.97 -4.71 4.94
C PHE A 217 17.75 -5.83 5.63
N PRO A 218 17.36 -6.23 6.86
CA PRO A 218 17.89 -7.42 7.49
C PRO A 218 17.76 -8.63 6.56
N LYS A 219 18.81 -9.45 6.44
CA LYS A 219 18.83 -10.62 5.54
C LYS A 219 17.64 -11.56 5.77
N GLY A 220 17.26 -11.76 7.04
CA GLY A 220 16.09 -12.56 7.42
C GLY A 220 14.76 -11.98 6.94
N SER A 221 14.66 -10.65 6.76
CA SER A 221 13.43 -9.96 6.33
C SER A 221 13.28 -9.86 4.82
N ALA A 222 14.38 -9.92 4.08
CA ALA A 222 14.36 -9.75 2.63
C ALA A 222 13.73 -10.99 1.94
N PRO A 223 13.15 -10.86 0.73
CA PRO A 223 12.39 -11.95 0.10
C PRO A 223 13.25 -13.18 -0.22
N THR A 224 12.66 -14.37 -0.10
CA THR A 224 13.30 -15.66 -0.38
C THR A 224 13.70 -15.81 -1.85
N LYS A 225 12.94 -15.21 -2.77
CA LYS A 225 13.24 -15.15 -4.23
C LYS A 225 14.69 -14.72 -4.51
N TYR A 226 15.26 -13.85 -3.67
CA TYR A 226 16.61 -13.31 -3.82
C TYR A 226 17.58 -13.78 -2.73
N GLY A 227 17.30 -14.91 -2.06
CA GLY A 227 18.16 -15.50 -1.03
C GLY A 227 18.05 -14.89 0.37
N GLY A 228 16.97 -14.13 0.63
CA GLY A 228 16.59 -13.68 1.97
C GLY A 228 15.78 -14.72 2.77
N GLY A 229 15.34 -14.34 3.96
CA GLY A 229 14.56 -15.21 4.86
C GLY A 229 13.03 -15.05 4.78
N GLY A 230 12.53 -14.14 3.94
CA GLY A 230 11.09 -13.87 3.76
C GLY A 230 10.38 -13.27 4.98
N GLY A 231 11.11 -12.90 6.02
CA GLY A 231 10.53 -12.42 7.28
C GLY A 231 9.72 -13.45 8.03
N GLU A 232 10.07 -14.74 7.88
CA GLU A 232 9.33 -15.88 8.45
C GLU A 232 7.93 -16.07 7.85
N ILE A 233 7.61 -15.35 6.77
CA ILE A 233 6.36 -15.48 6.03
C ILE A 233 6.53 -16.57 4.97
N THR A 234 5.94 -17.74 5.23
CA THR A 234 5.98 -18.89 4.31
C THR A 234 4.78 -18.94 3.36
N ASN A 235 3.64 -18.39 3.78
CA ASN A 235 2.42 -18.28 2.99
C ASN A 235 1.87 -16.85 3.09
N ILE A 236 1.92 -16.10 1.98
CA ILE A 236 1.49 -14.70 1.94
C ILE A 236 -0.02 -14.54 2.14
N GLU A 237 -0.82 -15.52 1.70
CA GLU A 237 -2.28 -15.51 1.79
C GLU A 237 -2.71 -15.65 3.24
N GLN A 238 -2.21 -16.70 3.91
CA GLN A 238 -2.48 -16.94 5.33
C GLN A 238 -1.97 -15.79 6.19
N TRP A 239 -0.76 -15.30 5.91
CA TRP A 239 -0.21 -14.15 6.62
C TRP A 239 -1.08 -12.91 6.45
N THR A 240 -1.51 -12.59 5.22
CA THR A 240 -2.39 -11.45 4.94
C THR A 240 -3.70 -11.59 5.70
N LYS A 241 -4.35 -12.76 5.64
CA LYS A 241 -5.61 -13.04 6.34
C LYS A 241 -5.49 -12.81 7.85
N MET A 242 -4.51 -13.45 8.49
CA MET A 242 -4.29 -13.31 9.95
C MET A 242 -4.06 -11.85 10.35
N ARG A 243 -3.35 -11.09 9.51
CA ARG A 243 -3.07 -9.68 9.77
C ARG A 243 -4.32 -8.82 9.66
N LEU A 244 -5.16 -9.04 8.64
CA LEU A 244 -6.44 -8.37 8.50
C LEU A 244 -7.37 -8.66 9.68
N GLU A 245 -7.49 -9.93 10.08
CA GLU A 245 -8.30 -10.37 11.23
C GLU A 245 -7.81 -9.77 12.56
N SER A 246 -6.50 -9.54 12.68
CA SER A 246 -5.91 -8.91 13.88
C SER A 246 -6.03 -7.39 13.92
N PHE A 247 -6.48 -6.73 12.84
CA PHE A 247 -6.59 -5.28 12.77
C PHE A 247 -7.85 -4.81 13.52
N PRO A 248 -7.72 -4.05 14.62
CA PRO A 248 -8.89 -3.64 15.40
C PRO A 248 -9.76 -2.66 14.62
N VAL A 249 -11.06 -2.95 14.56
CA VAL A 249 -12.06 -2.01 14.06
C VAL A 249 -12.26 -0.91 15.11
N PRO A 250 -12.08 0.38 14.78
CA PRO A 250 -12.30 1.45 15.75
C PRO A 250 -13.80 1.57 16.09
N VAL A 251 -14.08 1.89 17.35
CA VAL A 251 -15.45 2.18 17.82
C VAL A 251 -15.64 3.69 17.79
N LEU A 252 -16.35 4.18 16.77
CA LEU A 252 -16.57 5.61 16.51
C LEU A 252 -17.94 6.07 17.03
#